data_AF-A0A7W1UFV5-F1
#
_entry.id   AF-A0A7W1UFV5-F1
#
_cell.length_a   1.000
_cell.length_b   1.000
_cell.length_c   1.000
_cell.angle_alpha   90.00
_cell.angle_beta   90.00
_cell.angle_gamma   90.00
#
_symmetry.space_group_name_H-M   'P 1'
#
loop_
_entity.id
_entity.type
_entity.pdbx_description
1 polymer ?
#
loop_
_entity_poly.entity_id
_entity_poly.type
_entity_poly.pdbx_seq_one_letter_code
_entity_poly.pdbx_strand_id
1 'polypeptide(L)' 'MTTHASSQLPELLRQKADQLRIHSIRATTKAGSGHPTSCCSAADIVATLFFSVM' A
#
# COMPACT_ATOMS: atom_id res chain seq x y z
N MET A 1 28.44 12.93 -6.23
CA MET A 1 28.13 11.49 -6.13
C MET A 1 26.96 11.33 -5.16
N THR A 2 25.74 11.67 -5.57
CA THR A 2 24.51 11.52 -4.75
C THR A 2 23.29 11.49 -5.67
N THR A 3 23.01 10.33 -6.28
CA THR A 3 21.75 10.00 -6.96
C THR A 3 21.03 8.94 -6.13
N HIS A 4 20.59 9.27 -4.91
CA HIS A 4 19.96 8.31 -3.98
C HIS A 4 18.44 8.45 -3.85
N ALA A 5 17.85 9.54 -4.33
CA ALA A 5 16.41 9.76 -4.17
C ALA A 5 15.57 8.77 -5.00
N SER A 6 15.99 8.41 -6.21
CA SER A 6 15.18 7.51 -7.07
C SER A 6 15.23 6.05 -6.65
N SER A 7 16.28 5.59 -5.95
CA SER A 7 16.40 4.19 -5.51
C SER A 7 15.51 3.83 -4.32
N GLN A 8 14.93 4.83 -3.63
CA GLN A 8 14.13 4.60 -2.41
C GLN A 8 12.62 4.58 -2.68
N LEU A 9 12.17 5.12 -3.82
CA LEU A 9 10.74 5.20 -4.14
C LEU A 9 10.06 3.82 -4.20
N PRO A 10 10.63 2.78 -4.84
CA PRO A 10 10.00 1.46 -4.87
C PRO A 10 9.80 0.85 -3.48
N GLU A 11 10.79 1.02 -2.60
CA GLU A 11 10.72 0.52 -1.22
C GLU A 11 9.66 1.30 -0.41
N LEU A 12 9.60 2.63 -0.56
CA LEU A 12 8.57 3.45 0.08
C LEU A 12 7.16 3.04 -0.36
N LEU A 13 6.94 2.83 -1.66
CA LEU A 13 5.64 2.42 -2.19
C LEU A 13 5.25 1.03 -1.69
N ARG A 14 6.20 0.11 -1.59
CA ARG A 14 5.97 -1.21 -1.00
C ARG A 14 5.57 -1.14 0.46
N GLN A 15 6.25 -0.30 1.25
CA GLN A 15 5.88 -0.05 2.64
C GLN A 15 4.46 0.54 2.76
N LYS A 16 4.07 1.46 1.86
CA LYS A 16 2.70 1.99 1.82
C LYS A 16 1.69 0.89 1.48
N ALA A 17 1.96 0.06 0.49
CA ALA A 17 1.10 -1.06 0.14
C ALA A 17 0.92 -2.04 1.31
N ASP A 18 1.98 -2.35 2.05
CA ASP A 18 1.90 -3.22 3.21
C ASP A 18 1.06 -2.62 4.34
N GLN A 19 1.16 -1.32 4.58
CA GLN A 19 0.26 -0.62 5.51
C GLN A 19 -1.19 -0.68 5.03
N LEU A 20 -1.46 -0.48 3.74
CA LEU A 20 -2.81 -0.59 3.17
C LEU A 20 -3.39 -2.00 3.36
N ARG A 21 -2.58 -3.05 3.19
CA ARG A 21 -2.97 -4.45 3.47
C ARG A 21 -3.34 -4.64 4.94
N ILE A 22 -2.47 -4.20 5.85
CA ILE A 22 -2.71 -4.27 7.31
C ILE A 22 -4.01 -3.56 7.69
N HIS A 23 -4.21 -2.34 7.17
CA HIS A 23 -5.43 -1.57 7.45
C HIS A 23 -6.67 -2.26 6.90
N SER A 24 -6.61 -2.82 5.69
CA SER A 24 -7.73 -3.56 5.09
C SER A 24 -8.14 -4.76 5.93
N ILE A 25 -7.16 -5.55 6.39
CA ILE A 25 -7.41 -6.72 7.26
C ILE A 25 -8.01 -6.26 8.60
N ARG A 26 -7.38 -5.26 9.26
CA ARG A 26 -7.85 -4.77 10.58
C ARG A 26 -9.26 -4.18 10.50
N ALA A 27 -9.55 -3.37 9.49
CA ALA A 27 -10.85 -2.71 9.33
C ALA A 27 -11.96 -3.73 9.04
N THR A 28 -11.75 -4.65 8.09
CA THR A 28 -12.75 -5.68 7.74
C THR A 28 -12.96 -6.68 8.87
N THR A 29 -11.89 -7.06 9.58
CA THR A 29 -11.99 -7.88 10.80
C THR A 29 -12.81 -7.18 11.88
N LYS A 30 -12.50 -5.91 12.17
CA LYS A 30 -13.25 -5.12 13.16
C LYS A 30 -14.72 -4.95 12.78
N ALA A 31 -15.02 -4.82 11.49
CA ALA A 31 -16.38 -4.72 10.99
C ALA A 31 -17.14 -6.07 10.98
N GLY A 32 -16.47 -7.20 11.18
CA GLY A 32 -17.05 -8.54 11.05
C GLY A 32 -17.52 -8.87 9.62
N SER A 33 -17.15 -8.05 8.63
CA SER A 33 -17.56 -8.18 7.23
C SER A 33 -16.59 -7.43 6.29
N GLY A 34 -16.57 -7.82 5.01
CA GLY A 34 -15.76 -7.17 3.97
C GLY A 34 -14.95 -8.15 3.12
N HIS A 35 -14.07 -7.62 2.26
CA HIS A 35 -13.32 -8.38 1.26
C HIS A 35 -11.80 -8.09 1.32
N PRO A 36 -11.11 -8.47 2.41
CA PRO A 36 -9.69 -8.13 2.60
C PRO A 36 -8.79 -8.67 1.49
N THR A 37 -9.11 -9.82 0.90
CA THR A 37 -8.33 -10.41 -0.20
C THR A 37 -8.38 -9.54 -1.46
N SER A 38 -9.55 -9.01 -1.80
CA SER A 38 -9.73 -8.07 -2.91
C SER A 38 -9.02 -6.74 -2.66
N CYS A 39 -9.02 -6.24 -1.43
CA CYS A 39 -8.25 -5.03 -1.08
C CYS A 39 -6.73 -5.28 -1.19
N CYS A 40 -6.25 -6.43 -0.71
CA CYS A 40 -4.83 -6.77 -0.72
C CYS A 40 -4.25 -6.93 -2.14
N SER A 41 -5.02 -7.44 -3.10
CA SER A 41 -4.57 -7.57 -4.50
C SER A 41 -4.37 -6.22 -5.19
N ALA A 42 -5.08 -5.17 -4.75
CA ALA A 42 -4.99 -3.83 -5.30
C ALA A 42 -3.99 -2.91 -4.57
N ALA A 43 -3.40 -3.35 -3.46
CA ALA A 43 -2.65 -2.47 -2.55
C ALA A 43 -1.46 -1.75 -3.20
N ASP A 44 -0.70 -2.41 -4.09
CA ASP A 44 0.44 -1.78 -4.78
C ASP A 44 -0.01 -0.74 -5.82
N ILE A 45 -1.14 -0.99 -6.49
CA ILE A 45 -1.75 -0.04 -7.42
C ILE A 45 -2.20 1.21 -6.66
N VAL A 46 -2.92 1.03 -5.55
CA VAL A 46 -3.38 2.14 -4.70
C VAL A 46 -2.19 2.91 -4.13
N ALA A 47 -1.16 2.21 -3.65
CA ALA A 47 0.04 2.87 -3.14
C ALA A 47 0.73 3.74 -4.21
N THR A 48 0.88 3.21 -5.42
CA THR A 48 1.50 3.94 -6.54
C THR A 48 0.69 5.17 -6.93
N LEU A 49 -0.63 5.01 -7.10
CA LEU A 49 -1.50 6.11 -7.50
C LEU A 49 -1.48 7.26 -6.48
N PHE A 50 -1.62 6.96 -5.19
CA PHE A 50 -1.80 7.99 -4.15
C PHE A 50 -0.50 8.51 -3.55
N PHE A 51 0.64 7.82 -3.71
CA PHE A 51 1.91 8.23 -3.09
C PHE A 51 3.04 8.43 -4.11
N SER A 52 2.74 8.38 -5.41
CA SER A 52 3.69 8.73 -6.47
C SER A 52 3.09 9.50 -7.65
N VAL A 53 1.79 9.37 -7.95
CA VAL A 53 1.16 9.99 -9.13
C VAL A 53 0.31 11.21 -8.78
N MET A 54 -0.60 11.08 -7.80
CA MET A 54 -1.41 12.18 -7.26
C MET A 54 -0.59 13.05 -6.31
#